data_AF-A0A285E6V5-F1
#
_entry.id   AF-A0A285E6V5-F1
#
_cell.length_a   1.000
_cell.length_b   1.000
_cell.length_c   1.000
_cell.angle_alpha   90.00
_cell.angle_beta   90.00
_cell.angle_gamma   90.00
#
_symmetry.space_group_name_H-M   'P 1'
#
loop_
_entity.id
_entity.type
_entity.pdbx_description
1 polymer ?
#
loop_
_entity_poly.entity_id
_entity_poly.type
_entity_poly.pdbx_seq_one_letter_code
_entity_poly.pdbx_strand_id
1 'polypeptide(L)'
;MDLLLYAVLTFAPAGSFIAFAKALEWWTREHGATRSGAGSRGSEIKRLAGDLRRLECDYCRIERSDLPRRSARLQSVSLAYDDTLWACCEALDIPWPGRPPFDGVHRLEMEASLAQRGVIW
;
A
#
# COMPACT_ATOMS: atom_id res chain seq x y z
N MET A 1 -16.74 -2.75 41.69
CA MET A 1 -16.75 -3.72 40.57
C MET A 1 -16.29 -2.97 39.31
N ASP A 2 -15.09 -2.39 39.36
CA ASP A 2 -14.68 -1.33 38.40
C ASP A 2 -13.40 -1.68 37.64
N LEU A 3 -12.56 -2.56 38.17
CA LEU A 3 -11.31 -3.01 37.51
C LEU A 3 -11.56 -3.85 36.25
N LEU A 4 -12.63 -4.65 36.21
CA LEU A 4 -12.97 -5.47 35.05
C LEU A 4 -13.43 -4.61 33.86
N LEU A 5 -14.07 -3.47 34.14
CA LEU A 5 -14.54 -2.52 33.12
C LEU A 5 -13.36 -1.79 32.45
N TYR A 6 -12.33 -1.44 33.23
CA TYR A 6 -11.10 -0.84 32.70
C TYR A 6 -10.23 -1.83 31.90
N ALA A 7 -10.15 -3.10 32.32
CA ALA A 7 -9.40 -4.14 31.62
C ALA A 7 -10.00 -4.46 30.24
N VAL A 8 -11.33 -4.49 30.13
CA VAL A 8 -12.02 -4.68 28.84
C VAL A 8 -11.85 -3.45 27.93
N LEU A 9 -11.87 -2.24 28.50
CA LEU A 9 -11.74 -0.99 27.75
C LEU A 9 -10.32 -0.79 27.19
N THR A 10 -9.29 -1.33 27.84
CA THR A 10 -7.88 -1.21 27.40
C THR A 10 -7.49 -2.24 26.33
N PHE A 11 -8.17 -3.38 26.24
CA PHE A 11 -7.90 -4.40 25.21
C PHE A 11 -8.67 -4.19 23.91
N ALA A 12 -9.74 -3.39 23.93
CA ALA A 12 -10.55 -3.11 22.74
C ALA A 12 -9.76 -2.49 21.56
N PRO A 13 -8.83 -1.53 21.75
CA PRO A 13 -8.05 -0.98 20.65
C PRO A 13 -7.05 -1.99 20.09
N ALA A 14 -6.35 -2.73 20.95
CA ALA A 14 -5.33 -3.70 20.54
C ALA A 14 -5.94 -4.90 19.79
N GLY A 15 -7.09 -5.41 20.25
CA GLY A 15 -7.82 -6.47 19.56
C GLY A 15 -8.34 -6.03 18.19
N SER A 16 -8.83 -4.79 18.08
CA SER A 16 -9.31 -4.25 16.81
C SER A 16 -8.20 -4.10 15.77
N PHE A 17 -7.00 -3.71 16.20
CA PHE A 17 -5.85 -3.55 15.30
C PHE A 17 -5.36 -4.91 14.77
N ILE A 18 -5.32 -5.93 15.62
CA ILE A 18 -4.94 -7.30 15.21
C ILE A 18 -5.99 -7.91 14.29
N ALA A 19 -7.28 -7.72 14.60
CA ALA A 19 -8.37 -8.19 13.75
C ALA A 19 -8.35 -7.50 12.38
N PHE A 20 -8.07 -6.19 12.35
CA PHE A 20 -7.94 -5.44 11.11
C PHE A 20 -6.72 -5.85 10.29
N ALA A 21 -5.56 -6.06 10.94
CA ALA A 21 -4.36 -6.57 10.29
C ALA A 21 -4.57 -7.99 9.71
N LYS A 22 -5.27 -8.87 10.44
CA LYS A 22 -5.62 -10.22 9.96
C LYS A 22 -6.64 -10.18 8.84
N ALA A 23 -7.60 -9.26 8.89
CA ALA A 23 -8.54 -9.04 7.79
C ALA A 23 -7.81 -8.56 6.53
N LEU A 24 -6.81 -7.69 6.67
CA LEU A 24 -5.94 -7.26 5.56
C LEU A 24 -5.09 -8.42 5.00
N GLU A 25 -4.46 -9.22 5.87
CA GLU A 25 -3.71 -10.42 5.44
C GLU A 25 -4.61 -11.45 4.75
N TRP A 26 -5.85 -11.62 5.22
CA TRP A 26 -6.78 -12.56 4.61
C TRP A 26 -7.30 -12.04 3.27
N TRP A 27 -7.56 -10.74 3.18
CA TRP A 27 -7.94 -10.06 1.95
C TRP A 27 -6.82 -10.13 0.90
N THR A 28 -5.54 -9.95 1.28
CA THR A 28 -4.42 -10.11 0.34
C THR A 28 -4.27 -11.56 -0.10
N ARG A 29 -4.55 -12.53 0.77
CA ARG A 29 -4.45 -13.97 0.47
C ARG A 29 -5.56 -14.48 -0.46
N GLU A 30 -6.79 -13.97 -0.34
CA GLU A 30 -7.90 -14.32 -1.23
C GLU A 30 -7.70 -13.80 -2.67
N HIS A 31 -6.92 -12.73 -2.87
CA HIS A 31 -6.60 -12.25 -4.21
C HIS A 31 -5.60 -13.15 -4.96
N GLY A 32 -4.83 -13.98 -4.25
CA GLY A 32 -3.82 -14.86 -4.85
C GLY A 32 -4.36 -16.20 -5.39
N ALA A 33 -5.56 -16.63 -5.00
CA ALA A 33 -6.00 -18.02 -5.23
C ALA A 33 -6.93 -18.23 -6.44
N THR A 34 -7.43 -17.18 -7.10
CA THR A 34 -8.63 -17.32 -7.95
C THR A 34 -8.62 -16.66 -9.33
N ARG A 35 -7.47 -16.53 -10.02
CA ARG A 35 -7.54 -15.99 -11.40
C ARG A 35 -6.62 -16.62 -12.43
N SER A 36 -7.29 -17.27 -13.36
CA SER A 36 -6.85 -17.78 -14.65
C SER A 36 -5.90 -16.81 -15.39
N GLY A 37 -4.61 -16.99 -15.14
CA GLY A 37 -3.50 -16.97 -16.12
C GLY A 37 -3.04 -15.62 -16.66
N ALA A 38 -3.70 -15.11 -17.71
CA ALA A 38 -3.06 -14.14 -18.62
C ALA A 38 -3.83 -12.82 -18.80
N GLY A 39 -5.17 -12.88 -18.87
CA GLY A 39 -6.00 -11.66 -19.00
C GLY A 39 -6.10 -10.86 -17.70
N SER A 40 -6.00 -11.53 -16.54
CA SER A 40 -6.10 -10.90 -15.22
C SER A 40 -4.92 -10.00 -14.91
N ARG A 41 -3.70 -10.47 -15.18
CA ARG A 41 -2.46 -9.80 -14.77
C ARG A 41 -2.28 -8.44 -15.44
N GLY A 42 -2.58 -8.34 -16.74
CA GLY A 42 -2.58 -7.05 -17.45
C GLY A 42 -3.64 -6.07 -16.92
N SER A 43 -4.82 -6.56 -16.54
CA SER A 43 -5.86 -5.71 -15.93
C SER A 43 -5.49 -5.23 -14.52
N GLU A 44 -4.78 -6.06 -13.76
CA GLU A 44 -4.31 -5.76 -12.41
C GLU A 44 -3.18 -4.72 -12.43
N ILE A 45 -2.18 -4.89 -13.29
CA ILE A 45 -1.10 -3.91 -13.49
C ILE A 45 -1.67 -2.55 -13.91
N LYS A 46 -2.66 -2.53 -14.81
CA LYS A 46 -3.32 -1.29 -15.24
C LYS A 46 -4.05 -0.60 -14.07
N ARG A 47 -4.68 -1.38 -13.18
CA ARG A 47 -5.32 -0.85 -11.97
C ARG A 47 -4.28 -0.25 -11.04
N LEU A 48 -3.20 -0.99 -10.76
CA LEU A 48 -2.11 -0.54 -9.90
C LEU A 48 -1.41 0.72 -10.44
N ALA A 49 -1.16 0.80 -11.74
CA ALA A 49 -0.63 2.01 -12.38
C ALA A 49 -1.59 3.21 -12.23
N GLY A 50 -2.90 2.96 -12.32
CA GLY A 50 -3.92 3.98 -12.04
C GLY A 50 -3.89 4.44 -10.58
N ASP A 51 -3.69 3.51 -9.64
CA ASP A 51 -3.55 3.81 -8.22
C ASP A 51 -2.26 4.62 -7.94
N LEU A 52 -1.13 4.30 -8.58
CA LEU A 52 0.11 5.09 -8.52
C LEU A 52 -0.12 6.54 -8.99
N ARG A 53 -0.71 6.74 -10.18
CA ARG A 53 -1.05 8.08 -10.68
C ARG A 53 -1.93 8.85 -9.70
N ARG A 54 -2.93 8.17 -9.13
CA ARG A 54 -3.85 8.77 -8.17
C ARG A 54 -3.13 9.18 -6.88
N LEU A 55 -2.28 8.31 -6.34
CA LEU A 55 -1.50 8.59 -5.13
C LEU A 55 -0.49 9.72 -5.34
N GLU A 56 0.14 9.82 -6.50
CA GLU A 56 1.03 10.93 -6.86
C GLU A 56 0.27 12.26 -6.91
N CYS A 57 -0.91 12.28 -7.53
CA CYS A 57 -1.79 13.45 -7.53
C CYS A 57 -2.22 13.81 -6.11
N ASP A 58 -2.57 12.83 -5.28
CA ASP A 58 -2.96 13.04 -3.88
C ASP A 58 -1.80 13.57 -3.05
N TYR A 59 -0.59 13.07 -3.24
CA TYR A 59 0.63 13.57 -2.63
C TYR A 59 0.84 15.04 -3.00
N CYS A 60 0.87 15.36 -4.30
CA CYS A 60 1.02 16.74 -4.79
C CYS A 60 -0.06 17.68 -4.22
N ARG A 61 -1.31 17.20 -4.13
CA ARG A 61 -2.43 17.96 -3.59
C ARG A 61 -2.26 18.24 -2.10
N ILE A 62 -1.87 17.24 -1.32
CA ILE A 62 -1.68 17.39 0.13
C ILE A 62 -0.45 18.27 0.40
N GLU A 63 0.63 18.10 -0.36
CA GLU A 63 1.85 18.90 -0.26
C GLU A 63 1.54 20.39 -0.48
N ARG A 64 0.71 20.73 -1.47
CA ARG A 64 0.31 22.12 -1.73
C ARG A 64 -0.77 22.66 -0.79
N SER A 65 -1.39 21.80 0.02
CA SER A 65 -2.46 22.20 0.92
C SER A 65 -1.94 22.61 2.29
N ASP A 66 -2.66 23.51 2.96
CA ASP A 66 -2.40 23.90 4.35
C ASP A 66 -3.34 23.17 5.33
N LEU A 67 -3.52 21.87 5.10
CA LEU A 67 -4.43 21.05 5.91
C LEU A 67 -3.84 20.76 7.29
N PRO A 68 -4.68 20.66 8.34
CA PRO A 68 -4.22 20.17 9.63
C PRO A 68 -3.67 18.75 9.50
N ARG A 69 -2.56 18.48 10.19
CA ARG A 69 -1.83 17.19 10.14
C ARG A 69 -1.35 16.80 8.73
N ARG A 70 -0.98 17.77 7.90
CA ARG A 70 -0.37 17.58 6.57
C ARG A 70 0.73 16.51 6.58
N SER A 71 1.66 16.57 7.54
CA SER A 71 2.77 15.62 7.66
C SER A 71 2.30 14.17 7.79
N ALA A 72 1.33 13.90 8.67
CA ALA A 72 0.77 12.55 8.84
C ALA A 72 0.04 12.06 7.59
N ARG A 73 -0.64 12.96 6.88
CA ARG A 73 -1.32 12.63 5.60
C ARG A 73 -0.31 12.30 4.50
N LEU A 74 0.76 13.08 4.38
CA LEU A 74 1.84 12.82 3.43
C LEU A 74 2.54 11.50 3.72
N GLN A 75 2.80 11.21 4.99
CA GLN A 75 3.38 9.93 5.40
C GLN A 75 2.46 8.77 5.03
N SER A 76 1.16 8.90 5.28
CA SER A 76 0.16 7.91 4.88
C SER A 76 0.15 7.66 3.36
N VAL A 77 0.16 8.72 2.55
CA VAL A 77 0.18 8.59 1.09
C VAL A 77 1.50 8.00 0.62
N SER A 78 2.62 8.39 1.22
CA SER A 78 3.94 7.84 0.89
C SER A 78 4.03 6.34 1.19
N LEU A 79 3.44 5.87 2.30
CA LEU A 79 3.42 4.44 2.62
C LEU A 79 2.55 3.66 1.63
N ALA A 80 1.36 4.18 1.32
CA ALA A 80 0.48 3.58 0.31
C ALA A 80 1.14 3.53 -1.07
N TYR A 81 1.95 4.53 -1.41
CA TYR A 81 2.72 4.57 -2.65
C TYR A 81 3.78 3.47 -2.69
N ASP A 82 4.56 3.31 -1.62
CA ASP A 82 5.56 2.24 -1.50
C ASP A 82 4.94 0.84 -1.57
N ASP A 83 3.80 0.63 -0.90
CA ASP A 83 3.06 -0.63 -0.96
C ASP A 83 2.55 -0.92 -2.39
N THR A 84 2.09 0.11 -3.11
CA THR A 84 1.60 -0.03 -4.48
C THR A 84 2.74 -0.31 -5.47
N LEU A 85 3.90 0.32 -5.28
CA LEU A 85 5.12 0.00 -6.04
C LEU A 85 5.54 -1.45 -5.82
N TRP A 86 5.56 -1.90 -4.57
CA TRP A 86 5.84 -3.29 -4.25
C TRP A 86 4.85 -4.25 -4.92
N ALA A 87 3.56 -3.96 -4.86
CA ALA A 87 2.52 -4.76 -5.52
C ALA A 87 2.70 -4.81 -7.05
N CYS A 88 3.16 -3.71 -7.68
CA CYS A 88 3.49 -3.71 -9.11
C CYS A 88 4.67 -4.64 -9.41
N CYS A 89 5.72 -4.59 -8.59
CA CYS A 89 6.87 -5.48 -8.71
C CYS A 89 6.47 -6.94 -8.55
N GLU A 90 5.62 -7.25 -7.56
CA GLU A 90 5.08 -8.60 -7.34
C GLU A 90 4.23 -9.08 -8.53
N ALA A 91 3.32 -8.25 -9.03
CA ALA A 91 2.48 -8.59 -10.18
C ALA A 91 3.28 -8.84 -11.48
N LEU A 92 4.42 -8.17 -11.63
CA LEU A 92 5.32 -8.33 -12.76
C LEU A 92 6.40 -9.40 -12.57
N ASP A 93 6.47 -10.06 -11.41
CA ASP A 93 7.57 -10.95 -11.03
C ASP A 93 8.94 -10.25 -11.19
N ILE A 94 9.06 -9.01 -10.68
CA ILE A 94 10.35 -8.33 -10.52
C ILE A 94 10.94 -8.74 -9.18
N PRO A 95 12.10 -9.43 -9.13
CA PRO A 95 12.77 -9.69 -7.87
C PRO A 95 13.33 -8.37 -7.33
N TRP A 96 12.82 -7.91 -6.18
CA TRP A 96 13.32 -6.71 -5.49
C TRP A 96 13.80 -7.03 -4.08
N PRO A 97 15.01 -6.60 -3.69
CA PRO A 97 15.51 -6.81 -2.34
C PRO A 97 14.87 -5.80 -1.37
N GLY A 98 14.01 -6.28 -0.47
CA GLY A 98 13.48 -5.48 0.63
C GLY A 98 11.96 -5.54 0.76
N ARG A 99 11.43 -4.78 1.71
CA ARG A 99 9.99 -4.51 1.84
C ARG A 99 9.80 -3.03 2.21
N PRO A 100 8.62 -2.44 1.93
CA PRO A 100 8.30 -1.08 2.37
C PRO A 100 8.53 -0.89 3.89
N PRO A 101 8.82 0.34 4.35
CA PRO A 101 8.99 1.57 3.56
C PRO A 101 10.35 1.64 2.85
N PHE A 102 10.38 2.29 1.68
CA PHE A 102 11.62 2.46 0.91
C PHE A 102 12.19 3.86 1.10
N ASP A 103 13.52 3.98 1.01
CA ASP A 103 14.13 5.30 0.87
C ASP A 103 13.90 5.88 -0.54
N GLY A 104 14.24 7.16 -0.72
CA GLY A 104 14.01 7.85 -2.00
C GLY A 104 14.78 7.25 -3.17
N VAL A 105 15.95 6.63 -2.94
CA VAL A 105 16.77 6.05 -4.01
C VAL A 105 16.18 4.73 -4.45
N HIS A 106 15.88 3.82 -3.51
CA HIS A 106 15.22 2.56 -3.80
C HIS A 106 13.86 2.75 -4.46
N ARG A 107 13.11 3.79 -4.06
CA ARG A 107 11.85 4.17 -4.71
C ARG A 107 12.07 4.50 -6.19
N LEU A 108 13.01 5.39 -6.51
CA LEU A 108 13.32 5.76 -7.90
C LEU A 108 13.79 4.58 -8.74
N GLU A 109 14.59 3.68 -8.17
CA GLU A 109 15.06 2.49 -8.87
C GLU A 109 13.92 1.51 -9.20
N MET A 110 12.95 1.33 -8.29
CA MET A 110 11.75 0.56 -8.57
C MET A 110 10.91 1.20 -9.67
N GLU A 111 10.69 2.52 -9.60
CA GLU A 111 9.95 3.25 -10.63
C GLU A 111 10.58 3.10 -12.01
N ALA A 112 11.91 3.21 -12.09
CA ALA A 112 12.65 2.98 -13.32
C ALA A 112 12.48 1.54 -13.82
N SER A 113 12.50 0.56 -12.93
CA SER A 113 12.33 -0.85 -13.26
C SER A 113 10.91 -1.16 -13.78
N LEU A 114 9.90 -0.51 -13.20
CA LEU A 114 8.51 -0.60 -13.67
C LEU A 114 8.34 0.06 -15.05
N ALA A 115 8.94 1.25 -15.25
CA ALA A 115 8.93 1.94 -16.53
C ALA A 115 9.60 1.12 -17.63
N GLN A 116 10.72 0.45 -17.34
CA GLN A 116 11.40 -0.46 -18.27
C GLN A 116 10.52 -1.65 -18.69
N ARG A 117 9.61 -2.11 -17.82
CA ARG A 117 8.61 -3.14 -18.13
C ARG A 117 7.32 -2.60 -18.76
N GLY A 118 7.29 -1.32 -19.09
CA GLY A 118 6.18 -0.67 -19.80
C GLY A 118 5.04 -0.19 -18.89
N VAL A 119 5.24 -0.16 -17.57
CA VAL A 119 4.27 0.44 -16.64
C VAL A 119 4.56 1.94 -16.55
N ILE A 120 3.64 2.74 -17.07
CA ILE A 120 3.71 4.20 -17.06
C ILE A 120 2.46 4.78 -16.40
N TRP A 121 2.65 5.80 -15.58
CA TRP A 121 1.59 6.50 -14.85
C TRP A 121 1.85 8.00 -14.79
#